data_AF-A0A834VH19-F1
#
_entry.id   AF-A0A834VH19-F1
#
_cell.length_a   1.000
_cell.length_b   1.000
_cell.length_c   1.000
_cell.angle_alpha   90.00
_cell.angle_beta   90.00
_cell.angle_gamma   90.00
#
_symmetry.space_group_name_H-M   'P 1'
#
loop_
_entity.id
_entity.type
_entity.pdbx_description
1 polymer ?
#
loop_
_entity_poly.entity_id
_entity_poly.type
_entity_poly.pdbx_seq_one_letter_code
_entity_poly.pdbx_strand_id
1 'polypeptide(L)'
;MPFFRKFQISLSCEHISPQYSVYSRISNRRSMRPSHFVERFFPSINLLKETLAFLRRNVPGPIPNEHLNFFERIENRLETLKTFMIATENSVRHRVNGPQVTAEERVRIMRRFCGKALLSHLERMNLCIAIRLMGHFITLEVAYELYRRAADQLIVNIIQLLSDID
;
A
#
# COMPACT_ATOMS: atom_id res chain seq x y z
N MET A 1 3.95 35.28 -7.08
CA MET A 1 2.84 34.48 -7.65
C MET A 1 3.47 33.31 -8.40
N PRO A 2 3.03 32.03 -8.27
CA PRO A 2 1.87 31.49 -7.53
C PRO A 2 2.26 30.56 -6.34
N PHE A 3 1.59 30.69 -5.19
CA PHE A 3 0.54 29.81 -4.62
C PHE A 3 1.00 28.41 -4.14
N PHE A 4 1.29 28.30 -2.84
CA PHE A 4 1.15 27.04 -2.09
C PHE A 4 -0.06 27.17 -1.14
N ARG A 5 -1.18 26.54 -1.49
CA ARG A 5 -2.30 26.31 -0.56
C ARG A 5 -1.86 25.28 0.49
N LYS A 6 -1.77 25.70 1.75
CA LYS A 6 -1.73 24.78 2.90
C LYS A 6 -3.04 23.99 2.93
N PHE A 7 -3.00 22.71 2.61
CA PHE A 7 -4.08 21.79 2.96
C PHE A 7 -3.96 21.49 4.45
N GLN A 8 -4.75 22.21 5.26
CA GLN A 8 -4.94 21.92 6.67
C GLN A 8 -6.12 20.96 6.77
N ILE A 9 -5.84 19.65 6.86
CA ILE A 9 -6.85 18.64 7.15
C ILE A 9 -7.03 18.65 8.66
N SER A 10 -8.10 19.27 9.17
CA SER A 10 -8.51 19.09 10.55
C SER A 10 -9.15 17.72 10.72
N LEU A 11 -8.46 16.81 11.39
CA LEU A 11 -9.05 15.59 11.95
C LEU A 11 -9.74 15.95 13.28
N SER A 12 -10.93 16.53 13.21
CA SER A 12 -11.82 16.61 14.36
C SER A 12 -12.44 15.23 14.59
N CYS A 13 -11.97 14.59 15.66
CA CYS A 13 -12.43 13.29 16.13
C CYS A 13 -13.41 13.51 17.30
N GLU A 14 -14.52 14.22 17.07
CA GLU A 14 -15.53 14.48 18.10
C GLU A 14 -16.94 14.25 17.53
N HIS A 15 -17.75 13.54 18.32
CA HIS A 15 -19.13 13.08 18.08
C HIS A 15 -19.33 11.79 17.26
N ILE A 16 -18.94 10.66 17.85
CA ILE A 16 -19.61 9.38 17.57
C ILE A 16 -20.87 9.33 18.42
N SER A 17 -21.97 9.90 17.91
CA SER A 17 -23.32 9.62 18.40
C SER A 17 -23.73 8.18 18.04
N PRO A 18 -24.61 7.52 18.81
CA PRO A 18 -24.80 6.06 18.76
C PRO A 18 -25.61 5.54 17.56
N GLN A 19 -25.77 6.32 16.49
CA GLN A 19 -26.63 5.97 15.35
C GLN A 19 -25.88 5.40 14.13
N TYR A 20 -24.55 5.28 14.17
CA TYR A 20 -23.79 4.60 13.11
C TYR A 20 -23.80 3.07 13.30
N SER A 21 -25.00 2.50 13.24
CA SER A 21 -25.20 1.13 12.80
C SER A 21 -24.85 1.05 11.31
N VAL A 22 -23.57 0.80 11.00
CA VAL A 22 -23.13 0.38 9.65
C VAL A 22 -23.42 -1.12 9.43
N TYR A 23 -24.21 -1.72 10.32
CA TYR A 23 -24.81 -3.04 10.20
C TYR A 23 -26.33 -2.90 10.03
N SER A 24 -26.81 -2.42 8.89
CA SER A 24 -28.01 -2.99 8.25
C SER A 24 -28.40 -2.23 6.98
N ARG A 25 -28.85 -3.01 6.00
CA ARG A 25 -29.55 -2.63 4.76
C ARG A 25 -28.72 -1.95 3.67
N ILE A 26 -28.11 -2.80 2.84
CA ILE A 26 -28.08 -2.57 1.38
C ILE A 26 -28.54 -3.86 0.71
N SER A 27 -29.79 -3.87 0.25
CA SER A 27 -30.34 -4.90 -0.64
C SER A 27 -29.94 -4.62 -2.09
N ASN A 28 -29.62 -5.69 -2.81
CA ASN A 28 -29.64 -5.83 -4.27
C ASN A 28 -28.78 -4.89 -5.11
N ARG A 29 -27.49 -5.23 -5.19
CA ARG A 29 -26.73 -5.41 -6.45
C ARG A 29 -25.51 -6.27 -6.09
N ARG A 30 -25.22 -7.31 -6.87
CA ARG A 30 -23.99 -8.12 -6.72
C ARG A 30 -22.76 -7.22 -6.97
N SER A 31 -22.32 -6.47 -5.96
CA SER A 31 -20.94 -6.00 -5.90
C SER A 31 -20.18 -7.00 -5.04
N MET A 32 -19.16 -7.64 -5.63
CA MET A 32 -18.23 -8.46 -4.87
C MET A 32 -17.57 -7.55 -3.83
N ARG A 33 -18.03 -7.62 -2.58
CA ARG A 33 -17.34 -6.98 -1.48
C ARG A 33 -15.96 -7.65 -1.37
N PRO A 34 -14.86 -6.88 -1.28
CA PRO A 34 -13.54 -7.46 -1.04
C PRO A 34 -13.60 -8.39 0.17
N SER A 35 -13.03 -9.59 0.04
CA SER A 35 -13.08 -10.60 1.09
C SER A 35 -12.17 -10.23 2.27
N HIS A 36 -11.07 -9.55 1.93
CA HIS A 36 -10.11 -8.95 2.85
C HIS A 36 -10.13 -7.41 2.75
N PHE A 37 -9.92 -6.73 3.87
CA PHE A 37 -9.82 -5.26 3.91
C PHE A 37 -8.63 -4.77 3.07
N VAL A 38 -7.50 -5.47 3.12
CA VAL A 38 -6.28 -5.11 2.40
C VAL A 38 -6.39 -5.16 0.88
N GLU A 39 -7.34 -5.94 0.34
CA GLU A 39 -7.60 -6.01 -1.10
C GLU A 39 -7.96 -4.65 -1.69
N ARG A 40 -8.53 -3.74 -0.89
CA ARG A 40 -8.82 -2.35 -1.30
C ARG A 40 -7.57 -1.58 -1.72
N PHE A 41 -6.38 -2.01 -1.27
CA PHE A 41 -5.10 -1.37 -1.57
C PHE A 41 -4.30 -2.09 -2.65
N PHE A 42 -4.75 -3.25 -3.14
CA PHE A 42 -4.09 -3.96 -4.24
C PHE A 42 -3.98 -3.15 -5.54
N PRO A 43 -4.94 -2.26 -5.88
CA PRO A 43 -4.77 -1.37 -7.03
C PRO A 43 -3.49 -0.52 -7.00
N SER A 44 -3.02 -0.07 -5.82
CA SER A 44 -1.75 0.69 -5.77
C SER A 44 -0.51 -0.18 -5.97
N ILE A 45 -0.61 -1.48 -5.68
CA ILE A 45 0.46 -2.44 -5.98
C ILE A 45 0.53 -2.68 -7.50
N ASN A 46 -0.63 -2.93 -8.14
CA ASN A 46 -0.72 -3.11 -9.59
C ASN A 46 -0.21 -1.87 -10.33
N LEU A 47 -0.66 -0.69 -9.90
CA LEU A 47 -0.24 0.57 -10.48
C LEU A 47 1.27 0.78 -10.38
N LEU A 48 1.87 0.46 -9.23
CA LEU A 48 3.32 0.59 -9.05
C LEU A 48 4.07 -0.36 -9.98
N LYS A 49 3.63 -1.61 -10.08
CA LYS A 49 4.21 -2.61 -10.99
C LYS A 49 4.14 -2.16 -12.45
N GLU A 50 2.98 -1.68 -12.90
CA GLU A 50 2.80 -1.14 -14.25
C GLU A 50 3.69 0.08 -14.51
N THR A 51 3.80 0.97 -13.52
CA THR A 51 4.61 2.20 -13.62
C THR A 51 6.11 1.89 -13.67
N LEU A 52 6.58 0.90 -12.92
CA LEU A 52 7.95 0.40 -12.98
C LEU A 52 8.25 -0.29 -14.32
N ALA A 53 7.33 -1.11 -14.82
CA ALA A 53 7.47 -1.75 -16.13
C ALA A 53 7.47 -0.71 -17.27
N PHE A 54 6.70 0.37 -17.14
CA PHE A 54 6.78 1.52 -18.05
C PHE A 54 8.17 2.16 -17.99
N LEU A 55 8.66 2.48 -16.79
CA LEU A 55 9.98 3.09 -16.59
C LEU A 55 11.09 2.28 -17.26
N ARG A 56 11.11 0.95 -17.04
CA ARG A 56 12.09 0.04 -17.65
C ARG A 56 12.04 0.03 -19.18
N ARG A 57 10.85 0.03 -19.78
CA ARG A 57 10.69 0.01 -21.25
C ARG A 57 11.12 1.30 -21.94
N ASN A 58 11.20 2.40 -21.19
CA ASN A 58 11.56 3.72 -21.73
C ASN A 58 13.00 4.13 -21.41
N VAL A 59 13.82 3.24 -20.82
CA VAL A 59 15.25 3.50 -20.67
C VAL A 59 15.91 3.48 -22.05
N PRO A 60 16.66 4.52 -22.43
CA PRO A 60 17.34 4.55 -23.72
C PRO A 60 18.53 3.59 -23.74
N GLY A 61 18.68 2.84 -24.83
CA GLY A 61 19.79 1.93 -25.06
C GLY A 61 19.66 0.56 -24.37
N PRO A 62 20.65 -0.31 -24.54
CA PRO A 62 20.65 -1.64 -23.93
C PRO A 62 20.83 -1.55 -22.41
N ILE A 63 20.00 -2.30 -21.68
CA ILE A 63 20.10 -2.41 -20.22
C ILE A 63 20.98 -3.62 -19.88
N PRO A 64 22.02 -3.48 -19.05
CA PRO A 64 22.80 -4.61 -18.56
C PRO A 64 21.94 -5.67 -17.86
N ASN A 65 22.26 -6.95 -18.10
CA ASN A 65 21.49 -8.08 -17.56
C ASN A 65 21.33 -8.06 -16.04
N GLU A 66 22.34 -7.60 -15.31
CA GLU A 66 22.28 -7.46 -13.85
C GLU A 66 21.16 -6.51 -13.40
N HIS A 67 20.96 -5.40 -14.10
CA HIS A 67 19.89 -4.46 -13.81
C HIS A 67 18.52 -4.99 -14.24
N LEU A 68 18.44 -5.70 -15.37
CA LEU A 68 17.20 -6.38 -15.78
C LEU A 68 16.73 -7.38 -14.73
N ASN A 69 17.64 -8.24 -14.26
CA ASN A 69 17.36 -9.21 -13.20
C ASN A 69 16.89 -8.51 -11.91
N PHE A 70 17.53 -7.39 -11.55
CA PHE A 70 17.10 -6.60 -10.40
C PHE A 70 15.67 -6.05 -10.58
N PHE A 71 15.37 -5.46 -11.73
CA PHE A 71 14.04 -4.90 -12.04
C PHE A 71 12.93 -5.96 -11.95
N GLU A 72 13.12 -7.09 -12.63
CA GLU A 72 12.14 -8.19 -12.59
C GLU A 72 11.92 -8.71 -11.16
N ARG A 73 12.99 -8.81 -10.37
CA ARG A 73 12.88 -9.26 -8.98
C ARG A 73 12.01 -8.33 -8.14
N ILE A 74 12.09 -7.01 -8.35
CA ILE A 74 11.24 -6.04 -7.64
C ILE A 74 9.79 -6.11 -8.13
N GLU A 75 9.56 -6.18 -9.46
CA GLU A 75 8.23 -6.35 -10.04
C GLU A 75 7.53 -7.63 -9.50
N ASN A 76 8.28 -8.72 -9.33
CA ASN A 76 7.77 -9.98 -8.79
C ASN A 76 7.48 -9.88 -7.28
N ARG A 77 8.34 -9.21 -6.50
CA ARG A 77 8.12 -9.02 -5.05
C ARG A 77 6.88 -8.20 -4.74
N LEU A 78 6.46 -7.30 -5.63
CA LEU A 78 5.19 -6.58 -5.48
C LEU A 78 3.98 -7.52 -5.49
N GLU A 79 4.01 -8.62 -6.24
CA GLU A 79 2.94 -9.63 -6.18
C GLU A 79 2.95 -10.38 -4.86
N THR A 80 4.14 -10.76 -4.37
CA THR A 80 4.29 -11.42 -3.07
C THR A 80 3.75 -10.57 -1.93
N LEU A 81 3.84 -9.23 -2.02
CA LEU A 81 3.29 -8.32 -1.02
C LEU A 81 1.78 -8.50 -0.83
N LYS A 82 1.00 -8.80 -1.88
CA LYS A 82 -0.45 -9.02 -1.75
C LYS A 82 -0.76 -10.20 -0.85
N THR A 83 -0.09 -11.33 -1.08
CA THR A 83 -0.20 -12.54 -0.26
C THR A 83 0.20 -12.25 1.18
N PHE A 84 1.28 -11.49 1.36
CA PHE A 84 1.76 -11.09 2.69
C PHE A 84 0.72 -10.24 3.44
N MET A 85 0.13 -9.24 2.79
CA MET A 85 -0.91 -8.39 3.38
C MET A 85 -2.14 -9.20 3.82
N ILE A 86 -2.57 -10.20 3.04
CA ILE A 86 -3.68 -11.10 3.41
C ILE A 86 -3.30 -11.94 4.64
N ALA A 87 -2.09 -12.51 4.65
CA ALA A 87 -1.61 -13.29 5.78
C ALA A 87 -1.54 -12.46 7.07
N THR A 88 -1.01 -11.23 7.00
CA THR A 88 -1.00 -10.30 8.13
C THR A 88 -2.42 -9.95 8.59
N GLU A 89 -3.35 -9.66 7.66
CA GLU A 89 -4.74 -9.38 8.02
C GLU A 89 -5.38 -10.56 8.78
N ASN A 90 -5.14 -11.78 8.31
CA ASN A 90 -5.66 -12.99 8.96
C ASN A 90 -5.06 -13.19 10.35
N SER A 91 -3.75 -12.96 10.50
CA SER A 91 -3.09 -13.02 11.82
C SER A 91 -3.68 -11.99 12.78
N VAL A 92 -3.83 -10.74 12.34
CA VAL A 92 -4.43 -9.65 13.13
C VAL A 92 -5.88 -10.00 13.50
N ARG A 93 -6.68 -10.50 12.56
CA ARG A 93 -8.06 -10.96 12.82
C ARG A 93 -8.10 -12.08 13.85
N HIS A 94 -7.18 -13.05 13.77
CA HIS A 94 -7.10 -14.14 14.73
C HIS A 94 -6.76 -13.62 16.13
N ARG A 95 -5.75 -12.75 16.24
CA ARG A 95 -5.35 -12.11 17.50
C ARG A 95 -6.50 -11.35 18.16
N VAL A 96 -7.20 -10.48 17.45
CA VAL A 96 -8.29 -9.67 18.03
C VAL A 96 -9.55 -10.46 18.36
N ASN A 97 -9.67 -11.70 17.89
CA ASN A 97 -10.73 -12.64 18.24
C ASN A 97 -10.32 -13.57 19.40
N GLY A 98 -9.11 -13.42 19.95
CA GLY A 98 -8.66 -14.19 21.10
C GLY A 98 -9.51 -13.92 22.35
N PRO A 99 -9.76 -14.94 23.19
CA PRO A 99 -10.67 -14.84 24.33
C PRO A 99 -10.21 -13.87 25.43
N GLN A 100 -8.93 -13.50 25.44
CA GLN A 100 -8.31 -12.63 26.45
C GLN A 100 -8.20 -11.16 26.00
N VAL A 101 -8.64 -10.81 24.78
CA VAL A 101 -8.45 -9.47 24.21
C VAL A 101 -9.65 -8.57 24.55
N THR A 102 -9.39 -7.44 25.20
CA THR A 102 -10.45 -6.47 25.54
C THR A 102 -10.97 -5.74 24.30
N ALA A 103 -12.15 -5.13 24.42
CA ALA A 103 -12.73 -4.34 23.34
C ALA A 103 -11.82 -3.16 22.92
N GLU A 104 -11.22 -2.48 23.90
CA GLU A 104 -10.28 -1.37 23.69
C GLU A 104 -9.01 -1.84 22.98
N GLU A 105 -8.48 -3.00 23.37
CA GLU A 105 -7.29 -3.58 22.75
C GLU A 105 -7.56 -4.00 21.31
N ARG A 106 -8.70 -4.64 21.05
CA ARG A 106 -9.17 -4.95 19.69
C ARG A 106 -9.20 -3.70 18.81
N VAL A 107 -9.79 -2.60 19.29
CA VAL A 107 -9.86 -1.33 18.54
C VAL A 107 -8.45 -0.79 18.27
N ARG A 108 -7.55 -0.84 19.26
CA ARG A 108 -6.17 -0.36 19.13
C ARG A 108 -5.39 -1.16 18.08
N ILE A 109 -5.46 -2.49 18.12
CA ILE A 109 -4.78 -3.38 17.19
C ILE A 109 -5.29 -3.14 15.76
N MET A 110 -6.62 -3.12 15.57
CA MET A 110 -7.21 -2.89 14.24
C MET A 110 -6.87 -1.50 13.69
N ARG A 111 -6.90 -0.45 14.52
CA ARG A 111 -6.49 0.90 14.10
C ARG A 111 -5.03 0.95 13.66
N ARG A 112 -4.12 0.31 14.41
CA ARG A 112 -2.69 0.23 14.05
C ARG A 112 -2.50 -0.45 12.71
N PHE A 113 -3.12 -1.62 12.51
CA PHE A 113 -3.06 -2.36 11.26
C PHE A 113 -3.60 -1.55 10.07
N CYS A 114 -4.80 -0.97 10.21
CA CYS A 114 -5.41 -0.14 9.18
C CYS A 114 -4.55 1.09 8.84
N GLY A 115 -3.96 1.74 9.85
CA GLY A 115 -3.08 2.89 9.66
C GLY A 115 -1.83 2.53 8.85
N LYS A 116 -1.18 1.41 9.17
CA LYS A 116 -0.03 0.90 8.41
C LYS A 116 -0.39 0.55 6.97
N ALA A 117 -1.49 -0.18 6.76
CA ALA A 117 -1.95 -0.53 5.42
C ALA A 117 -2.25 0.70 4.55
N LEU A 118 -2.85 1.74 5.14
CA LEU A 118 -3.12 3.01 4.47
C LEU A 118 -1.84 3.79 4.15
N LEU A 119 -0.92 3.91 5.12
CA LEU A 119 0.37 4.59 4.90
C LEU A 119 1.14 3.92 3.75
N SER A 120 1.26 2.59 3.82
CA SER A 120 1.87 1.75 2.79
C SER A 120 1.26 2.00 1.40
N HIS A 121 -0.07 2.13 1.33
CA HIS A 121 -0.78 2.46 0.10
C HIS A 121 -0.39 3.84 -0.43
N LEU A 122 -0.39 4.87 0.42
CA LEU A 122 -0.06 6.25 0.04
C LEU A 122 1.39 6.39 -0.43
N GLU A 123 2.33 5.69 0.21
CA GLU A 123 3.73 5.67 -0.20
C GLU A 123 3.93 5.11 -1.61
N ARG A 124 3.25 4.00 -1.93
CA ARG A 124 3.25 3.44 -3.29
C ARG A 124 2.66 4.42 -4.30
N MET A 125 1.54 5.06 -3.95
CA MET A 125 0.90 6.05 -4.83
C MET A 125 1.83 7.25 -5.09
N ASN A 126 2.49 7.77 -4.04
CA ASN A 126 3.46 8.85 -4.17
C ASN A 126 4.65 8.46 -5.04
N LEU A 127 5.14 7.23 -4.93
CA LEU A 127 6.20 6.73 -5.79
C LEU A 127 5.73 6.63 -7.26
N CYS A 128 4.51 6.16 -7.50
CA CYS A 128 3.95 6.14 -8.86
C CYS A 128 3.88 7.55 -9.46
N ILE A 129 3.43 8.52 -8.68
CA ILE A 129 3.38 9.94 -9.10
C ILE A 129 4.78 10.44 -9.43
N ALA A 130 5.76 10.18 -8.55
CA ALA A 130 7.14 10.59 -8.77
C ALA A 130 7.72 9.99 -10.07
N ILE A 131 7.53 8.68 -10.31
CA ILE A 131 8.00 8.03 -11.54
C ILE A 131 7.36 8.66 -12.78
N ARG A 132 6.05 8.91 -12.75
CA ARG A 132 5.32 9.52 -13.87
C ARG A 132 5.81 10.94 -14.20
N LEU A 133 6.10 11.74 -13.17
CA LEU A 133 6.64 13.09 -13.34
C LEU A 133 8.05 13.09 -13.96
N MET A 134 8.83 12.04 -13.69
CA MET A 134 10.19 11.87 -14.23
C MET A 134 10.22 11.23 -15.63
N GLY A 135 9.07 10.86 -16.20
CA GLY A 135 8.96 10.04 -17.41
C GLY A 135 9.65 10.62 -18.66
N HIS A 136 9.84 11.93 -18.72
CA HIS A 136 10.51 12.61 -19.84
C HIS A 136 12.04 12.65 -19.74
N PHE A 137 12.60 12.32 -18.57
CA PHE A 137 14.04 12.38 -18.29
C PHE A 137 14.59 11.02 -17.86
N ILE A 138 13.99 9.93 -18.37
CA ILE A 138 14.38 8.57 -17.98
C ILE A 138 15.77 8.25 -18.52
N THR A 139 16.72 8.12 -17.60
CA THR A 139 18.02 7.48 -17.83
C THR A 139 18.07 6.14 -17.11
N LEU A 140 19.05 5.29 -17.42
CA LEU A 140 19.26 4.04 -16.69
C LEU A 140 19.49 4.29 -15.20
N GLU A 141 20.25 5.32 -14.85
CA GLU A 141 20.53 5.71 -13.47
C GLU A 141 19.25 6.13 -12.72
N VAL A 142 18.43 6.99 -13.34
CA VAL A 142 17.14 7.39 -12.78
C VAL A 142 16.22 6.19 -12.61
N ALA A 143 16.18 5.29 -13.60
CA ALA A 143 15.38 4.08 -13.50
C ALA A 143 15.85 3.21 -12.34
N TYR A 144 17.16 2.98 -12.23
CA TYR A 144 17.74 2.20 -11.14
C TYR A 144 17.41 2.77 -9.76
N GLU A 145 17.55 4.09 -9.59
CA GLU A 145 17.23 4.76 -8.34
C GLU A 145 15.75 4.62 -7.94
N LEU A 146 14.83 4.74 -8.90
CA LEU A 146 13.40 4.60 -8.65
C LEU A 146 13.02 3.14 -8.30
N TYR A 147 13.66 2.15 -8.94
CA TYR A 147 13.50 0.75 -8.58
C TYR A 147 14.09 0.43 -7.19
N ARG A 148 15.23 1.04 -6.84
CA ARG A 148 15.83 0.92 -5.51
C ARG A 148 14.88 1.46 -4.44
N ARG A 149 14.28 2.63 -4.65
CA ARG A 149 13.25 3.19 -3.75
C ARG A 149 12.03 2.28 -3.62
N ALA A 150 11.57 1.67 -4.70
CA ALA A 150 10.50 0.67 -4.64
C ALA A 150 10.90 -0.56 -3.80
N ALA A 151 12.15 -1.03 -3.95
CA ALA A 151 12.69 -2.13 -3.16
C ALA A 151 12.78 -1.79 -1.66
N ASP A 152 13.26 -0.59 -1.33
CA ASP A 152 13.36 -0.11 0.05
C ASP A 152 11.97 -0.01 0.69
N GLN A 153 11.00 0.56 -0.04
CA GLN A 153 9.61 0.61 0.40
C GLN A 153 9.02 -0.79 0.62
N LEU A 154 9.31 -1.76 -0.26
CA LEU A 154 8.86 -3.15 -0.07
C LEU A 154 9.41 -3.74 1.23
N ILE A 155 10.69 -3.55 1.52
CA ILE A 155 11.34 -4.07 2.73
C ILE A 155 10.72 -3.44 3.98
N VAL A 156 10.61 -2.11 4.02
CA VAL A 156 10.03 -1.39 5.16
C VAL A 156 8.58 -1.81 5.39
N ASN A 157 7.77 -1.90 4.33
CA ASN A 157 6.38 -2.32 4.43
C ASN A 157 6.23 -3.75 4.95
N ILE A 158 7.06 -4.68 4.47
CA ILE A 158 7.06 -6.07 4.94
C ILE A 158 7.46 -6.13 6.42
N ILE A 159 8.52 -5.43 6.84
CA ILE A 159 8.95 -5.38 8.25
C ILE A 159 7.86 -4.78 9.14
N GLN A 160 7.25 -3.67 8.73
CA GLN A 160 6.19 -3.02 9.48
C GLN A 160 4.94 -3.90 9.62
N LEU A 161 4.57 -4.64 8.59
CA LEU A 161 3.45 -5.58 8.62
C LEU A 161 3.80 -6.85 9.43
N LEU A 162 5.04 -7.34 9.38
CA LEU A 162 5.54 -8.45 10.21
C LEU A 162 5.43 -8.15 11.70
N SER A 163 5.72 -6.91 12.12
CA SER A 163 5.63 -6.52 13.55
C SER A 163 4.21 -6.55 14.15
N ASP A 164 3.18 -6.82 13.34
CA ASP A 164 1.81 -7.04 13.81
C ASP A 164 1.41 -8.53 13.84
N ILE A 165 2.29 -9.43 13.38
CA ILE A 165 2.10 -10.89 13.41
C ILE A 165 2.53 -11.46 14.79
N ASP A 166 3.43 -10.78 15.50
CA ASP A 166 3.88 -11.09 16.86
C ASP A 166 3.05 -10.38 17.95
#